data_AF-A0AAV4SL95-F1
#
_entry.id   AF-A0AAV4SL95-F1
#
_cell.length_a   1.000
_cell.length_b   1.000
_cell.length_c   1.000
_cell.angle_alpha   90.00
_cell.angle_beta   90.00
_cell.angle_gamma   90.00
#
_symmetry.space_group_name_H-M   'P 1'
#
loop_
_entity.id
_entity.type
_entity.pdbx_description
1 polymer ?
#
loop_
_entity_poly.entity_id
_entity_poly.type
_entity_poly.pdbx_seq_one_letter_code
_entity_poly.pdbx_strand_id
1 'polypeptide(L)'
;MMSNEHGQLKIALFQEDNMKPLKKGSGRHKQAGGKTDDKLSKSKSETETVSKDLSELEKELFSIKITYLEARLSRKQQLCTFMEEEKQFFEAEYESKKVLKKESMALLNQTYEDFYLELLLLENELSGMEAIASENAFKKEETIRITRRIEKLKRTELKLEKKLSEAETTAEDISNLILKLENLEEQISKKNKHFEAQIVDLNMDFISFNKRLKDQLHALIEEIIQDNSLKLHLLPYTYQALFQAGMLGNNWFKSILETCDNLIEQNAEINQNIYQIKIITQKSKETSQNALSIIILSNEAKELINQLDQEYLSVKQKLPNVFQEYKTQMNYLLQLNNMNMYLEQSIFKLTDKMESLENSIKQQEALEEDFTENSRLLQIIMEVKDVILKEL
;
A
#
# COMPACT_ATOMS: atom_id res chain seq x y z
N MET A 1 -7.94 -21.41 -6.95
CA MET A 1 -8.29 -22.60 -6.15
C MET A 1 -8.94 -22.05 -4.89
N MET A 2 -10.23 -21.70 -4.91
CA MET A 2 -11.42 -22.56 -4.80
C MET A 2 -11.40 -23.46 -3.55
N SER A 3 -11.94 -22.93 -2.44
CA SER A 3 -12.71 -23.68 -1.44
C SER A 3 -13.50 -22.69 -0.58
N ASN A 4 -14.64 -22.25 -1.12
CA ASN A 4 -15.74 -21.70 -0.34
C ASN A 4 -16.50 -22.89 0.27
N GLU A 5 -16.40 -23.09 1.58
CA GLU A 5 -17.33 -23.95 2.31
C GLU A 5 -18.33 -23.06 3.04
N HIS A 6 -19.48 -22.86 2.41
CA HIS A 6 -20.69 -22.35 3.05
C HIS A 6 -21.21 -23.43 4.01
N GLY A 7 -21.06 -23.19 5.31
CA GLY A 7 -21.79 -23.90 6.36
C GLY A 7 -23.27 -23.53 6.31
N GLN A 8 -24.07 -24.33 5.58
CA GLN A 8 -25.52 -24.28 5.66
C GLN A 8 -25.99 -24.90 6.98
N LEU A 9 -26.38 -24.07 7.94
CA LEU A 9 -27.20 -24.50 9.08
C LEU A 9 -28.63 -24.76 8.59
N LYS A 10 -28.92 -26.01 8.24
CA LYS A 10 -30.28 -26.54 8.13
C LYS A 10 -30.88 -26.61 9.54
N ILE A 11 -31.66 -25.60 9.93
CA ILE A 11 -32.58 -25.71 11.05
C ILE A 11 -33.75 -26.57 10.58
N ALA A 12 -33.81 -27.80 11.08
CA ALA A 12 -34.94 -28.69 10.90
C ALA A 12 -36.17 -28.07 11.59
N LEU A 13 -37.18 -27.78 10.78
CA LEU A 13 -38.53 -27.46 11.23
C LEU A 13 -39.03 -28.56 12.19
N PHE A 14 -39.43 -28.14 13.40
CA PHE A 14 -40.12 -28.97 14.37
C PHE A 14 -41.37 -29.60 13.73
N GLN A 15 -41.39 -30.93 13.66
CA GLN A 15 -42.61 -31.70 13.45
C GLN A 15 -43.47 -31.57 14.71
N GLU A 16 -44.63 -30.94 14.57
CA GLU A 16 -45.73 -30.97 15.53
C GLU A 16 -46.32 -32.38 15.58
N ASP A 17 -45.99 -33.16 16.62
CA ASP A 17 -46.78 -34.31 17.01
C ASP A 17 -48.00 -33.86 17.82
N ASN A 18 -49.11 -33.84 17.07
CA ASN A 18 -50.49 -33.60 17.45
C ASN A 18 -50.95 -34.39 18.69
N MET A 19 -51.09 -33.72 19.83
CA MET A 19 -52.06 -34.13 20.86
C MET A 19 -53.39 -33.39 20.64
N LYS A 20 -54.31 -34.07 19.95
CA LYS A 20 -55.69 -33.60 19.68
C LYS A 20 -56.46 -33.35 20.99
N PRO A 21 -57.15 -32.19 21.14
CA PRO A 21 -58.27 -32.08 22.06
C PRO A 21 -59.53 -32.73 21.44
N LEU A 22 -60.27 -33.47 22.27
CA LEU A 22 -61.59 -34.01 21.94
C LEU A 22 -62.56 -32.87 21.57
N LYS A 23 -62.95 -32.80 20.29
CA LYS A 23 -64.04 -31.94 19.80
C LYS A 23 -65.39 -32.48 20.30
N LYS A 24 -66.08 -31.68 21.13
CA LYS A 24 -67.54 -31.79 21.33
C LYS A 24 -68.24 -31.32 20.05
N GLY A 25 -68.83 -32.25 19.31
CA GLY A 25 -69.77 -31.96 18.23
C GLY A 25 -71.16 -31.70 18.79
N SER A 26 -71.59 -30.44 18.75
CA SER A 26 -72.99 -30.03 18.86
C SER A 26 -73.68 -30.27 17.51
N GLY A 27 -74.77 -31.04 17.51
CA GLY A 27 -75.61 -31.28 16.35
C GLY A 27 -77.08 -31.35 16.77
N ARG A 28 -77.77 -30.20 16.68
CA ARG A 28 -79.24 -30.09 16.76
C ARG A 28 -79.85 -30.59 15.44
N HIS A 29 -80.76 -31.56 15.48
CA HIS A 29 -81.92 -31.55 14.58
C HIS A 29 -83.15 -32.25 15.19
N LYS A 30 -84.28 -31.55 15.00
CA LYS A 30 -85.66 -31.90 15.37
C LYS A 30 -86.27 -32.85 14.34
N GLN A 31 -87.16 -33.74 14.78
CA GLN A 31 -88.54 -34.02 14.28
C GLN A 31 -88.97 -35.38 14.85
N ALA A 32 -90.01 -35.43 15.70
CA ALA A 32 -91.45 -35.47 15.40
C ALA A 32 -91.95 -36.88 15.02
N GLY A 33 -92.99 -37.32 15.73
CA GLY A 33 -93.64 -38.64 15.63
C GLY A 33 -93.73 -39.25 17.03
N GLY A 34 -94.78 -39.07 17.82
CA GLY A 34 -96.19 -39.15 17.43
C GLY A 34 -96.66 -40.57 17.68
N LYS A 35 -97.16 -40.84 18.90
CA LYS A 35 -98.15 -41.87 19.21
C LYS A 35 -98.73 -41.61 20.60
N THR A 36 -99.88 -40.95 20.57
CA THR A 36 -100.95 -41.04 21.54
C THR A 36 -101.42 -42.48 21.66
N ASP A 37 -101.70 -42.91 22.89
CA ASP A 37 -102.94 -43.61 23.27
C ASP A 37 -102.94 -43.65 24.81
N ASP A 38 -103.74 -42.82 25.45
CA ASP A 38 -105.13 -43.11 25.85
C ASP A 38 -105.23 -44.10 27.02
N LYS A 39 -105.40 -43.55 28.22
CA LYS A 39 -106.55 -43.76 29.12
C LYS A 39 -106.24 -43.16 30.49
N LEU A 40 -106.72 -41.96 30.77
CA LEU A 40 -108.00 -41.69 31.46
C LEU A 40 -108.14 -42.36 32.84
N SER A 41 -108.19 -41.46 33.83
CA SER A 41 -109.12 -41.44 34.96
C SER A 41 -109.08 -42.60 35.97
N LYS A 42 -108.69 -42.25 37.20
CA LYS A 42 -109.69 -41.99 38.23
C LYS A 42 -109.12 -41.17 39.37
N SER A 43 -109.63 -39.95 39.45
CA SER A 43 -109.92 -39.26 40.71
C SER A 43 -110.56 -40.23 41.70
N LYS A 44 -109.94 -40.39 42.86
CA LYS A 44 -110.62 -40.63 44.12
C LYS A 44 -109.95 -39.77 45.19
N SER A 45 -110.43 -38.54 45.29
CA SER A 45 -110.58 -37.88 46.58
C SER A 45 -111.59 -38.67 47.39
N GLU A 46 -111.12 -39.64 48.16
CA GLU A 46 -111.86 -40.14 49.31
C GLU A 46 -111.13 -39.58 50.53
N THR A 47 -111.67 -38.45 51.00
CA THR A 47 -111.77 -38.14 52.41
C THR A 47 -112.29 -39.38 53.14
N GLU A 48 -111.38 -40.16 53.68
CA GLU A 48 -111.62 -40.86 54.93
C GLU A 48 -110.56 -40.38 55.91
N THR A 49 -110.98 -39.44 56.74
CA THR A 49 -110.45 -39.21 58.07
C THR A 49 -110.53 -40.52 58.86
N VAL A 50 -109.64 -41.46 58.57
CA VAL A 50 -109.26 -42.47 59.54
C VAL A 50 -108.16 -41.83 60.35
N SER A 51 -108.57 -41.05 61.34
CA SER A 51 -107.83 -40.91 62.58
C SER A 51 -107.70 -42.30 63.20
N LYS A 52 -106.89 -43.18 62.58
CA LYS A 52 -106.07 -44.05 63.39
C LYS A 52 -105.14 -43.06 64.04
N ASP A 53 -105.48 -42.71 65.28
CA ASP A 53 -104.46 -42.28 66.20
C ASP A 53 -103.39 -43.36 66.13
N LEU A 54 -102.38 -43.10 65.30
CA LEU A 54 -101.11 -43.79 65.31
C LEU A 54 -100.78 -43.87 66.79
N SER A 55 -100.50 -45.09 67.27
CA SER A 55 -100.07 -45.22 68.66
C SER A 55 -98.91 -44.25 68.88
N GLU A 56 -98.77 -43.68 70.09
CA GLU A 56 -97.69 -42.72 70.37
C GLU A 56 -96.32 -43.25 69.88
N LEU A 57 -96.13 -44.57 69.96
CA LEU A 57 -94.98 -45.30 69.46
C LEU A 57 -94.78 -45.22 67.94
N GLU A 58 -95.84 -45.29 67.13
CA GLU A 58 -95.74 -45.15 65.68
C GLU A 58 -95.46 -43.69 65.27
N LYS A 59 -96.06 -42.71 65.96
CA LYS A 59 -95.76 -41.29 65.77
C LYS A 59 -94.28 -40.99 66.10
N GLU A 60 -93.76 -41.55 67.20
CA GLU A 60 -92.33 -41.49 67.54
C GLU A 60 -91.45 -42.16 66.49
N LEU A 61 -91.81 -43.36 66.01
CA LEU A 61 -91.03 -44.08 65.00
C LEU A 61 -90.96 -43.30 63.68
N PHE A 62 -92.06 -42.71 63.23
CA PHE A 62 -92.10 -41.85 62.05
C PHE A 62 -91.30 -40.56 62.25
N SER A 63 -91.42 -39.92 63.42
CA SER A 63 -90.62 -38.75 63.77
C SER A 63 -89.13 -39.04 63.68
N ILE A 64 -88.65 -40.13 64.31
CA ILE A 64 -87.25 -40.58 64.23
C ILE A 64 -86.80 -40.78 62.77
N LYS A 65 -87.67 -41.37 61.93
CA LYS A 65 -87.34 -41.64 60.53
C LYS A 65 -87.31 -40.38 59.67
N ILE A 66 -88.19 -39.42 59.93
CA ILE A 66 -88.19 -38.10 59.29
C ILE A 66 -86.92 -37.35 59.67
N THR A 67 -86.60 -37.25 60.97
CA THR A 67 -85.37 -36.60 61.45
C THR A 67 -84.11 -37.24 60.86
N TYR A 68 -84.08 -38.57 60.72
CA TYR A 68 -82.99 -39.27 60.06
C TYR A 68 -82.87 -38.92 58.57
N LEU A 69 -84.00 -38.86 57.84
CA LEU A 69 -84.02 -38.49 56.43
C LEU A 69 -83.62 -37.03 56.21
N GLU A 70 -84.06 -36.12 57.07
CA GLU A 70 -83.66 -34.71 57.07
C GLU A 70 -82.16 -34.55 57.36
N ALA A 71 -81.63 -35.26 58.37
CA ALA A 71 -80.20 -35.28 58.65
C ALA A 71 -79.38 -35.89 57.49
N ARG A 72 -79.95 -36.83 56.74
CA ARG A 72 -79.32 -37.40 55.54
C ARG A 72 -79.40 -36.43 54.34
N LEU A 73 -80.51 -35.72 54.17
CA LEU A 73 -80.67 -34.69 53.14
C LEU A 73 -79.70 -33.53 53.37
N SER A 74 -79.62 -33.04 54.61
CA SER A 74 -78.68 -31.98 55.02
C SER A 74 -77.23 -32.37 54.74
N ARG A 75 -76.81 -33.58 55.13
CA ARG A 75 -75.48 -34.11 54.78
C ARG A 75 -75.22 -34.19 53.27
N LYS A 76 -76.24 -34.52 52.47
CA LYS A 76 -76.11 -34.55 51.00
C LYS A 76 -76.05 -33.16 50.39
N GLN A 77 -76.78 -32.19 50.92
CA GLN A 77 -76.66 -30.79 50.51
C GLN A 77 -75.28 -30.22 50.84
N GLN A 78 -74.76 -30.47 52.04
CA GLN A 78 -73.39 -30.07 52.42
C GLN A 78 -72.33 -30.70 51.51
N LEU A 79 -72.51 -31.95 51.09
CA LEU A 79 -71.60 -32.59 50.13
C LEU A 79 -71.69 -31.95 48.73
N CYS A 80 -72.88 -31.55 48.29
CA CYS A 80 -73.05 -30.86 47.01
C CYS A 80 -72.39 -29.48 47.05
N THR A 81 -72.59 -28.70 48.11
CA THR A 81 -71.93 -27.39 48.27
C THR A 81 -70.42 -27.53 48.32
N PHE A 82 -69.89 -28.51 49.06
CA PHE A 82 -68.45 -28.79 49.11
C PHE A 82 -67.89 -29.12 47.72
N MET A 83 -68.56 -29.98 46.94
CA MET A 83 -68.12 -30.30 45.58
C MET A 83 -68.18 -29.10 44.63
N GLU A 84 -69.13 -28.19 44.84
CA GLU A 84 -69.30 -26.99 44.01
C GLU A 84 -68.21 -25.95 44.31
N GLU A 85 -67.86 -25.78 45.59
CA GLU A 85 -66.71 -24.99 46.04
C GLU A 85 -65.39 -25.58 45.51
N GLU A 86 -65.20 -26.90 45.60
CA GLU A 86 -64.01 -27.58 45.09
C GLU A 86 -63.88 -27.43 43.57
N LYS A 87 -64.99 -27.52 42.84
CA LYS A 87 -65.01 -27.25 41.40
C LYS A 87 -64.61 -25.82 41.07
N GLN A 88 -65.15 -24.82 41.78
CA GLN A 88 -64.80 -23.41 41.57
C GLN A 88 -63.33 -23.14 41.88
N PHE A 89 -62.79 -23.77 42.93
CA PHE A 89 -61.38 -23.70 43.27
C PHE A 89 -60.50 -24.25 42.13
N PHE A 90 -60.83 -25.43 41.59
CA PHE A 90 -60.08 -26.01 40.46
C PHE A 90 -60.16 -25.16 39.18
N GLU A 91 -61.32 -24.57 38.88
CA GLU A 91 -61.48 -23.68 37.72
C GLU A 91 -60.62 -22.40 37.88
N ALA A 92 -60.61 -21.80 39.08
CA ALA A 92 -59.76 -20.64 39.39
C ALA A 92 -58.27 -20.97 39.33
N GLU A 93 -57.85 -22.11 39.87
CA GLU A 93 -56.45 -22.56 39.82
C GLU A 93 -56.00 -22.86 38.39
N TYR A 94 -56.89 -23.42 37.56
CA TYR A 94 -56.62 -23.67 36.15
C TYR A 94 -56.41 -22.37 35.36
N GLU A 95 -57.30 -21.37 35.51
CA GLU A 95 -57.13 -20.08 34.82
C GLU A 95 -55.90 -19.33 35.33
N SER A 96 -55.59 -19.39 36.64
CA SER A 96 -54.35 -18.85 37.20
C SER A 96 -53.09 -19.48 36.55
N LYS A 97 -53.03 -20.81 36.46
CA LYS A 97 -51.91 -21.51 35.79
C LYS A 97 -51.79 -21.17 34.30
N LYS A 98 -52.91 -20.94 33.63
CA LYS A 98 -52.95 -20.57 32.21
C LYS A 98 -52.46 -19.15 31.97
N VAL A 99 -52.78 -18.20 32.86
CA VAL A 99 -52.24 -16.84 32.84
C VAL A 99 -50.74 -16.87 33.11
N LEU A 100 -50.31 -17.55 34.18
CA LEU A 100 -48.89 -17.69 34.53
C LEU A 100 -48.05 -18.30 33.38
N LYS A 101 -48.61 -19.28 32.67
CA LYS A 101 -47.96 -19.87 31.49
C LYS A 101 -47.80 -18.86 30.34
N LYS A 102 -48.80 -18.00 30.12
CA LYS A 102 -48.71 -16.96 29.08
C LYS A 102 -47.68 -15.92 29.45
N GLU A 103 -47.68 -15.45 30.70
CA GLU A 103 -46.71 -14.48 31.20
C GLU A 103 -45.28 -15.04 31.15
N SER A 104 -45.07 -16.29 31.58
CA SER A 104 -43.75 -16.92 31.52
C SER A 104 -43.27 -17.14 30.09
N MET A 105 -44.16 -17.49 29.16
CA MET A 105 -43.79 -17.56 27.74
C MET A 105 -43.54 -16.19 27.10
N ALA A 106 -44.29 -15.16 27.48
CA ALA A 106 -44.06 -13.80 27.01
C ALA A 106 -42.67 -13.31 27.47
N LEU A 107 -42.35 -13.51 28.75
CA LEU A 107 -41.05 -13.18 29.31
C LEU A 107 -39.92 -13.97 28.63
N LEU A 108 -40.13 -15.27 28.39
CA LEU A 108 -39.13 -16.10 27.70
C LEU A 108 -38.90 -15.61 26.27
N ASN A 109 -39.95 -15.29 25.53
CA ASN A 109 -39.83 -14.76 24.17
C ASN A 109 -39.13 -13.40 24.14
N GLN A 110 -39.46 -12.50 25.08
CA GLN A 110 -38.80 -11.21 25.22
C GLN A 110 -37.31 -11.38 25.50
N THR A 111 -36.94 -12.19 26.50
CA THR A 111 -35.53 -12.45 26.80
C THR A 111 -34.78 -13.11 25.63
N TYR A 112 -35.46 -13.93 24.83
CA TYR A 112 -34.88 -14.52 23.63
C TYR A 112 -34.62 -13.48 22.54
N GLU A 113 -35.56 -12.56 22.31
CA GLU A 113 -35.41 -11.45 21.37
C GLU A 113 -34.29 -10.49 21.79
N ASP A 114 -34.22 -10.15 23.08
CA ASP A 114 -33.16 -9.32 23.66
C ASP A 114 -31.78 -9.97 23.45
N PHE A 115 -31.67 -11.27 23.75
CA PHE A 115 -30.42 -12.01 23.57
C PHE A 115 -30.02 -12.10 22.08
N TYR A 116 -30.99 -12.26 21.19
CA TYR A 116 -30.74 -12.30 19.75
C TYR A 116 -30.21 -10.95 19.23
N LEU A 117 -30.79 -9.83 19.69
CA LEU A 117 -30.33 -8.49 19.36
C LEU A 117 -28.93 -8.22 19.89
N GLU A 118 -28.64 -8.61 21.14
CA GLU A 118 -27.30 -8.47 21.74
C GLU A 118 -26.25 -9.25 20.93
N LEU A 119 -26.58 -10.47 20.50
CA LEU A 119 -25.70 -11.32 19.70
C LEU A 119 -25.41 -10.69 18.32
N LEU A 120 -26.41 -10.09 17.68
CA LEU A 120 -26.26 -9.33 16.43
C LEU A 120 -25.36 -8.10 16.60
N LEU A 121 -25.51 -7.36 17.71
CA LEU A 121 -24.66 -6.20 18.00
C LEU A 121 -23.19 -6.63 18.20
N LEU A 122 -22.98 -7.68 19.00
CA LEU A 122 -21.64 -8.26 19.22
C LEU A 122 -20.99 -8.75 17.93
N GLU A 123 -21.74 -9.41 17.04
CA GLU A 123 -21.23 -9.86 15.75
C GLU A 123 -20.83 -8.68 14.84
N ASN A 124 -21.61 -7.60 14.84
CA ASN A 124 -21.28 -6.37 14.11
C ASN A 124 -20.03 -5.68 14.68
N GLU A 125 -19.91 -5.58 16.01
CA GLU A 125 -18.72 -5.03 16.66
C GLU A 125 -17.47 -5.86 16.34
N LEU A 126 -17.58 -7.19 16.40
CA LEU A 126 -16.49 -8.09 16.04
C LEU A 126 -16.07 -7.89 14.58
N SER A 127 -17.03 -7.84 13.65
CA SER A 127 -16.74 -7.57 12.24
C SER A 127 -16.06 -6.21 12.03
N GLY A 128 -16.49 -5.18 12.78
CA GLY A 128 -15.85 -3.86 12.77
C GLY A 128 -14.40 -3.91 13.26
N MET A 129 -14.13 -4.63 14.36
CA MET A 129 -12.78 -4.80 14.88
C MET A 129 -11.88 -5.59 13.93
N GLU A 130 -12.40 -6.63 13.28
CA GLU A 130 -11.66 -7.40 12.28
C GLU A 130 -11.28 -6.55 11.06
N ALA A 131 -12.20 -5.70 10.59
CA ALA A 131 -11.92 -4.77 9.49
C ALA A 131 -10.80 -3.78 9.88
N ILE A 132 -10.88 -3.15 11.06
CA ILE A 132 -9.86 -2.23 11.58
C ILE A 132 -8.51 -2.95 11.74
N ALA A 133 -8.50 -4.18 12.26
CA ALA A 133 -7.29 -4.98 12.43
C ALA A 133 -6.64 -5.30 11.08
N SER A 134 -7.43 -5.65 10.06
CA SER A 134 -6.94 -5.93 8.71
C SER A 134 -6.33 -4.69 8.05
N GLU A 135 -6.96 -3.53 8.20
CA GLU A 135 -6.46 -2.26 7.66
C GLU A 135 -5.16 -1.84 8.35
N ASN A 136 -5.08 -1.99 9.68
CA ASN A 136 -3.86 -1.72 10.43
C ASN A 136 -2.71 -2.66 10.05
N ALA A 137 -3.00 -3.94 9.80
CA ALA A 137 -2.01 -4.90 9.31
C ALA A 137 -1.48 -4.49 7.93
N PHE A 138 -2.37 -4.07 7.02
CA PHE A 138 -1.98 -3.57 5.70
C PHE A 138 -1.11 -2.31 5.80
N LYS A 139 -1.52 -1.30 6.57
CA LYS A 139 -0.76 -0.06 6.82
C LYS A 139 0.62 -0.35 7.42
N LYS A 140 0.71 -1.32 8.34
CA LYS A 140 1.98 -1.75 8.94
C LYS A 140 2.92 -2.37 7.91
N GLU A 141 2.42 -3.27 7.06
CA GLU A 141 3.23 -3.88 6.00
C GLU A 141 3.70 -2.85 4.96
N GLU A 142 2.83 -1.91 4.60
CA GLU A 142 3.18 -0.80 3.71
C GLU A 142 4.29 0.08 4.31
N THR A 143 4.19 0.40 5.61
CA THR A 143 5.21 1.17 6.34
C THR A 143 6.56 0.44 6.36
N ILE A 144 6.56 -0.88 6.56
CA ILE A 144 7.78 -1.71 6.51
C ILE A 144 8.38 -1.66 5.10
N ARG A 145 7.55 -1.78 4.06
CA ARG A 145 8.00 -1.72 2.65
C ARG A 145 8.61 -0.37 2.31
N ILE A 146 8.00 0.73 2.74
CA ILE A 146 8.51 2.10 2.55
C ILE A 146 9.85 2.26 3.28
N THR A 147 9.94 1.83 4.55
CA THR A 147 11.18 1.90 5.34
C THR A 147 12.32 1.14 4.66
N ARG A 148 12.09 -0.08 4.17
CA ARG A 148 13.09 -0.84 3.40
C ARG A 148 13.53 -0.12 2.12
N ARG A 149 12.63 0.59 1.45
CA ARG A 149 12.95 1.37 0.23
C ARG A 149 13.81 2.59 0.59
N ILE A 150 13.49 3.29 1.66
CA ILE A 150 14.28 4.42 2.17
C ILE A 150 15.69 3.95 2.56
N GLU A 151 15.82 2.83 3.25
CA GLU A 151 17.14 2.28 3.60
C GLU A 151 17.98 1.92 2.36
N LYS A 152 17.35 1.34 1.32
CA LYS A 152 18.04 1.08 0.04
C LYS A 152 18.52 2.39 -0.60
N LEU A 153 17.69 3.43 -0.61
CA LEU A 153 18.04 4.74 -1.16
C LEU A 153 19.19 5.39 -0.39
N LYS A 154 19.18 5.35 0.95
CA LYS A 154 20.29 5.84 1.79
C LYS A 154 21.60 5.12 1.49
N ARG A 155 21.56 3.80 1.26
CA ARG A 155 22.77 3.04 0.87
C ARG A 155 23.28 3.43 -0.51
N THR A 156 22.40 3.74 -1.46
CA THR A 156 22.81 4.21 -2.79
C THR A 156 23.34 5.63 -2.75
N GLU A 157 22.74 6.51 -1.95
CA GLU A 157 23.21 7.88 -1.72
C GLU A 157 24.64 7.88 -1.16
N LEU A 158 24.92 7.12 -0.10
CA LEU A 158 26.27 6.99 0.45
C LEU A 158 27.30 6.46 -0.58
N LYS A 159 26.88 5.55 -1.48
CA LYS A 159 27.76 5.07 -2.55
C LYS A 159 28.03 6.15 -3.59
N LEU A 160 27.04 6.98 -3.91
CA LEU A 160 27.20 8.09 -4.84
C LEU A 160 28.05 9.20 -4.23
N GLU A 161 27.89 9.51 -2.94
CA GLU A 161 28.76 10.46 -2.23
C GLU A 161 30.22 10.02 -2.27
N LYS A 162 30.51 8.74 -2.05
CA LYS A 162 31.88 8.21 -2.20
C LYS A 162 32.42 8.40 -3.61
N LYS A 163 31.63 8.04 -4.63
CA LYS A 163 32.04 8.25 -6.02
C LYS A 163 32.23 9.72 -6.37
N LEU A 164 31.44 10.62 -5.79
CA LEU A 164 31.60 12.06 -5.94
C LEU A 164 32.95 12.51 -5.36
N SER A 165 33.26 12.09 -4.13
CA SER A 165 34.55 12.42 -3.51
C SER A 165 35.75 11.86 -4.30
N GLU A 166 35.64 10.66 -4.86
CA GLU A 166 36.67 10.09 -5.75
C GLU A 166 36.80 10.93 -7.03
N ALA A 167 35.69 11.35 -7.63
CA ALA A 167 35.71 12.20 -8.82
C ALA A 167 36.34 13.57 -8.54
N GLU A 168 36.05 14.18 -7.39
CA GLU A 168 36.68 15.44 -6.95
C GLU A 168 38.20 15.30 -6.83
N THR A 169 38.68 14.21 -6.21
CA THR A 169 40.13 13.95 -6.14
C THR A 169 40.76 13.77 -7.52
N THR A 170 40.07 13.09 -8.45
CA THR A 170 40.59 12.93 -9.81
C THR A 170 40.61 14.25 -10.59
N ALA A 171 39.67 15.16 -10.34
CA ALA A 171 39.64 16.47 -10.96
C ALA A 171 40.79 17.36 -10.48
N GLU A 172 41.14 17.26 -9.19
CA GLU A 172 42.31 17.93 -8.63
C GLU A 172 43.62 17.38 -9.24
N ASP A 173 43.74 16.06 -9.38
CA ASP A 173 44.88 15.43 -10.05
C ASP A 173 45.02 15.86 -11.52
N ILE A 174 43.91 15.91 -12.25
CA ILE A 174 43.88 16.41 -13.64
C ILE A 174 44.36 17.88 -13.69
N SER A 175 43.89 18.72 -12.77
CA SER A 175 44.30 20.13 -12.70
C SER A 175 45.81 20.26 -12.44
N ASN A 176 46.35 19.44 -11.53
CA ASN A 176 47.79 19.37 -11.25
C ASN A 176 48.60 18.89 -12.46
N LEU A 177 48.07 17.96 -13.26
CA LEU A 177 48.70 17.49 -14.49
C LEU A 177 48.70 18.55 -15.59
N ILE A 178 47.62 19.32 -15.73
CA ILE A 178 47.55 20.44 -16.67
C ILE A 178 48.63 21.48 -16.34
N LEU A 179 48.79 21.86 -15.07
CA LEU A 179 49.84 22.79 -14.65
C LEU A 179 51.25 22.28 -14.96
N LYS A 180 51.50 20.96 -14.80
CA LYS A 180 52.78 20.34 -15.18
C LYS A 180 53.00 20.37 -16.68
N LEU A 181 51.95 20.13 -17.48
CA LEU A 181 52.03 20.22 -18.94
C LEU A 181 52.35 21.64 -19.41
N GLU A 182 51.66 22.64 -18.88
CA GLU A 182 51.92 24.06 -19.19
C GLU A 182 53.38 24.45 -18.90
N ASN A 183 53.93 24.03 -17.75
CA ASN A 183 55.33 24.27 -17.42
C ASN A 183 56.30 23.57 -18.38
N LEU A 184 56.01 22.32 -18.76
CA LEU A 184 56.82 21.60 -19.75
C LEU A 184 56.77 22.24 -21.13
N GLU A 185 55.59 22.71 -21.57
CA GLU A 185 55.44 23.47 -22.81
C GLU A 185 56.25 24.77 -22.78
N GLU A 186 56.24 25.49 -21.66
CA GLU A 186 57.06 26.69 -21.49
C GLU A 186 58.57 26.38 -21.59
N GLN A 187 59.02 25.28 -20.96
CA GLN A 187 60.41 24.84 -21.04
C GLN A 187 60.82 24.42 -22.46
N ILE A 188 59.95 23.72 -23.17
CA ILE A 188 60.17 23.34 -24.58
C ILE A 188 60.25 24.59 -25.45
N SER A 189 59.32 25.53 -25.28
CA SER A 189 59.30 26.80 -26.01
C SER A 189 60.59 27.60 -25.80
N LYS A 190 61.08 27.69 -24.56
CA LYS A 190 62.38 28.32 -24.23
C LYS A 190 63.55 27.64 -24.93
N LYS A 191 63.61 26.30 -24.92
CA LYS A 191 64.67 25.55 -25.59
C LYS A 191 64.61 25.71 -27.12
N ASN A 192 63.41 25.67 -27.71
CA ASN A 192 63.24 25.86 -29.15
C ASN A 192 63.71 27.25 -29.59
N LYS A 193 63.32 28.31 -28.87
CA LYS A 193 63.83 29.67 -29.15
C LYS A 193 65.35 29.76 -29.05
N HIS A 194 65.95 29.06 -28.08
CA HIS A 194 67.40 29.01 -27.94
C HIS A 194 68.07 28.31 -29.13
N PHE A 195 67.54 27.16 -29.56
CA PHE A 195 68.05 26.43 -30.73
C PHE A 195 67.83 27.20 -32.04
N GLU A 196 66.68 27.85 -32.22
CA GLU A 196 66.43 28.72 -33.37
C GLU A 196 67.45 29.86 -33.45
N ALA A 197 67.76 30.51 -32.34
CA ALA A 197 68.80 31.54 -32.28
C ALA A 197 70.17 30.97 -32.65
N GLN A 198 70.56 29.81 -32.10
CA GLN A 198 71.83 29.15 -32.45
C GLN A 198 71.90 28.79 -33.94
N ILE A 199 70.81 28.29 -34.53
CA ILE A 199 70.76 27.98 -35.96
C ILE A 199 70.95 29.24 -36.81
N VAL A 200 70.33 30.35 -36.42
CA VAL A 200 70.51 31.64 -37.11
C VAL A 200 71.96 32.11 -37.03
N ASP A 201 72.58 32.04 -35.86
CA ASP A 201 73.98 32.43 -35.67
C ASP A 201 74.93 31.54 -36.52
N LEU A 202 74.78 30.22 -36.46
CA LEU A 202 75.55 29.27 -37.28
C LEU A 202 75.37 29.52 -38.79
N ASN A 203 74.15 29.84 -39.23
CA ASN A 203 73.90 30.20 -40.62
C ASN A 203 74.61 31.49 -41.02
N MET A 204 74.63 32.50 -40.14
CA MET A 204 75.37 33.75 -40.39
C MET A 204 76.88 33.50 -40.47
N ASP A 205 77.43 32.68 -39.58
CA ASP A 205 78.83 32.26 -39.63
C ASP A 205 79.15 31.51 -40.92
N PHE A 206 78.30 30.56 -41.33
CA PHE A 206 78.47 29.81 -42.59
C PHE A 206 78.39 30.70 -43.83
N ILE A 207 77.46 31.67 -43.86
CA ILE A 207 77.37 32.66 -44.95
C ILE A 207 78.65 33.51 -45.00
N SER A 208 79.15 33.96 -43.84
CA SER A 208 80.38 34.75 -43.76
C SER A 208 81.60 33.96 -44.23
N PHE A 209 81.69 32.68 -43.86
CA PHE A 209 82.73 31.75 -44.29
C PHE A 209 82.69 31.55 -45.80
N ASN A 210 81.51 31.25 -46.36
CA ASN A 210 81.35 31.08 -47.81
C ASN A 210 81.72 32.34 -48.59
N LYS A 211 81.36 33.52 -48.07
CA LYS A 211 81.75 34.79 -48.70
C LYS A 211 83.27 34.95 -48.68
N ARG A 212 83.92 34.71 -47.54
CA ARG A 212 85.39 34.78 -47.41
C ARG A 212 86.09 33.80 -48.34
N LEU A 213 85.59 32.57 -48.43
CA LEU A 213 86.14 31.54 -49.32
C LEU A 213 85.96 31.94 -50.79
N LYS A 214 84.80 32.48 -51.17
CA LYS A 214 84.55 33.01 -52.51
C LYS A 214 85.49 34.17 -52.86
N ASP A 215 85.69 35.10 -51.94
CA ASP A 215 86.58 36.26 -52.11
C ASP A 215 88.04 35.79 -52.26
N GLN A 216 88.48 34.83 -51.43
CA GLN A 216 89.80 34.21 -51.53
C GLN A 216 90.00 33.48 -52.87
N LEU A 217 88.98 32.74 -53.32
CA LEU A 217 89.03 32.02 -54.59
C LEU A 217 89.02 32.97 -55.79
N HIS A 218 88.28 34.09 -55.72
CA HIS A 218 88.33 35.14 -56.75
C HIS A 218 89.71 35.78 -56.81
N ALA A 219 90.30 36.14 -55.66
CA ALA A 219 91.64 36.70 -55.60
C ALA A 219 92.69 35.73 -56.18
N LEU A 220 92.59 34.44 -55.84
CA LEU A 220 93.52 33.42 -56.33
C LEU A 220 93.34 33.16 -57.84
N ILE A 221 92.11 33.19 -58.36
CA ILE A 221 91.84 33.12 -59.80
C ILE A 221 92.36 34.37 -60.53
N GLU A 222 92.16 35.56 -59.99
CA GLU A 222 92.71 36.81 -60.56
C GLU A 222 94.24 36.79 -60.58
N GLU A 223 94.87 36.29 -59.51
CA GLU A 223 96.33 36.13 -59.40
C GLU A 223 96.83 35.11 -60.43
N ILE A 224 96.14 33.96 -60.59
CA ILE A 224 96.45 32.96 -61.63
C ILE A 224 96.22 33.50 -63.04
N ILE A 225 95.20 34.32 -63.29
CA ILE A 225 94.95 34.94 -64.61
C ILE A 225 96.02 35.99 -64.92
N GLN A 226 96.44 36.79 -63.93
CA GLN A 226 97.58 37.70 -64.08
C GLN A 226 98.87 36.92 -64.36
N ASP A 227 99.13 35.83 -63.65
CA ASP A 227 100.36 35.02 -63.79
C ASP A 227 100.35 34.15 -65.06
N ASN A 228 99.19 33.70 -65.56
CA ASN A 228 99.08 32.93 -66.82
C ASN A 228 98.95 33.79 -68.07
N SER A 229 98.51 35.06 -67.97
CA SER A 229 98.62 36.03 -69.07
C SER A 229 100.07 36.47 -69.33
N LEU A 230 100.95 36.22 -68.36
CA LEU A 230 102.39 36.43 -68.40
C LEU A 230 103.11 35.14 -68.00
N LYS A 231 103.21 34.17 -68.95
CA LYS A 231 104.31 33.17 -69.11
C LYS A 231 103.87 31.70 -69.17
N LEU A 232 103.25 31.28 -70.28
CA LEU A 232 103.29 29.85 -70.69
C LEU A 232 104.56 29.50 -71.51
N HIS A 233 105.37 30.49 -71.91
CA HIS A 233 106.59 30.30 -72.71
C HIS A 233 107.90 30.44 -71.92
N LEU A 234 107.83 30.53 -70.58
CA LEU A 234 108.97 30.94 -69.75
C LEU A 234 109.22 30.05 -68.52
N LEU A 235 108.58 28.88 -68.43
CA LEU A 235 108.97 27.87 -67.45
C LEU A 235 110.31 27.23 -67.85
N PRO A 236 111.36 27.33 -67.02
CA PRO A 236 112.62 26.62 -67.26
C PRO A 236 112.37 25.12 -67.32
N TYR A 237 113.10 24.42 -68.20
CA TYR A 237 112.97 22.98 -68.47
C TYR A 237 112.88 22.08 -67.22
N THR A 238 113.46 22.51 -66.10
CA THR A 238 113.42 21.82 -64.80
C THR A 238 112.01 21.68 -64.22
N TYR A 239 111.12 22.66 -64.40
CA TYR A 239 109.75 22.59 -63.91
C TYR A 239 108.82 21.77 -64.82
N GLN A 240 109.07 21.78 -66.13
CA GLN A 240 108.46 20.82 -67.06
C GLN A 240 108.86 19.38 -66.73
N ALA A 241 110.13 19.15 -66.37
CA ALA A 241 110.62 17.86 -65.94
C ALA A 241 110.02 17.41 -64.59
N LEU A 242 109.80 18.32 -63.62
CA LEU A 242 109.14 18.01 -62.35
C LEU A 242 107.65 17.64 -62.50
N PHE A 243 106.97 18.23 -63.48
CA PHE A 243 105.60 17.86 -63.84
C PHE A 243 105.57 16.48 -64.51
N GLN A 244 106.50 16.23 -65.45
CA GLN A 244 106.63 14.92 -66.13
C GLN A 244 107.18 13.80 -65.20
N ALA A 245 107.93 14.14 -64.15
CA ALA A 245 108.46 13.21 -63.15
C ALA A 245 107.47 12.86 -62.03
N GLY A 246 106.21 13.31 -62.11
CA GLY A 246 105.15 12.94 -61.16
C GLY A 246 105.23 13.64 -59.79
N MET A 247 106.17 14.55 -59.56
CA MET A 247 106.33 15.23 -58.27
C MET A 247 105.24 16.29 -58.02
N LEU A 248 104.72 16.93 -59.07
CA LEU A 248 103.53 17.80 -58.97
C LEU A 248 102.23 16.98 -58.78
N GLY A 249 102.22 15.73 -59.26
CA GLY A 249 101.10 14.81 -59.08
C GLY A 249 100.94 14.31 -57.63
N ASN A 250 102.03 14.15 -56.89
CA ASN A 250 101.99 13.62 -55.52
C ASN A 250 101.27 14.56 -54.53
N ASN A 251 101.49 15.87 -54.61
CA ASN A 251 100.78 16.84 -53.77
C ASN A 251 99.30 16.94 -54.14
N TRP A 252 98.99 16.85 -55.44
CA TRP A 252 97.61 16.80 -55.92
C TRP A 252 96.89 15.52 -55.46
N PHE A 253 97.55 14.37 -55.54
CA PHE A 253 97.01 13.08 -55.08
C PHE A 253 96.78 13.06 -53.57
N LYS A 254 97.70 13.66 -52.79
CA LYS A 254 97.58 13.79 -51.34
C LYS A 254 96.43 14.72 -50.94
N SER A 255 96.27 15.84 -51.65
CA SER A 255 95.14 16.76 -51.47
C SER A 255 93.80 16.12 -51.84
N ILE A 256 93.73 15.31 -52.90
CA ILE A 256 92.53 14.54 -53.25
C ILE A 256 92.22 13.49 -52.19
N LEU A 257 93.21 12.77 -51.67
CA LEU A 257 93.01 11.79 -50.60
C LEU A 257 92.49 12.44 -49.32
N GLU A 258 93.05 13.59 -48.90
CA GLU A 258 92.51 14.36 -47.76
C GLU A 258 91.07 14.84 -48.02
N THR A 259 90.74 15.21 -49.25
CA THR A 259 89.36 15.62 -49.60
C THR A 259 88.41 14.42 -49.54
N CYS A 260 88.85 13.24 -49.97
CA CYS A 260 88.08 12.00 -49.86
C CYS A 260 87.88 11.58 -48.40
N ASP A 261 88.91 11.69 -47.55
CA ASP A 261 88.80 11.39 -46.12
C ASP A 261 87.84 12.34 -45.41
N ASN A 262 87.90 13.64 -45.73
CA ASN A 262 86.95 14.65 -45.23
C ASN A 262 85.50 14.34 -45.68
N LEU A 263 85.31 13.90 -46.92
CA LEU A 263 83.98 13.50 -47.42
C LEU A 263 83.46 12.23 -46.73
N ILE A 264 84.34 11.28 -46.40
CA ILE A 264 83.97 10.08 -45.64
C ILE A 264 83.54 10.47 -44.22
N GLU A 265 84.26 11.38 -43.57
CA GLU A 265 83.92 11.86 -42.22
C GLU A 265 82.59 12.64 -42.21
N GLN A 266 82.38 13.55 -43.18
CA GLN A 266 81.09 14.24 -43.35
C GLN A 266 79.93 13.26 -43.60
N ASN A 267 80.16 12.19 -44.36
CA ASN A 267 79.13 11.20 -44.62
C ASN A 267 78.82 10.35 -43.36
N ALA A 268 79.81 10.10 -42.50
CA ALA A 268 79.58 9.48 -41.20
C ALA A 268 78.72 10.37 -40.28
N GLU A 269 78.99 11.68 -40.26
CA GLU A 269 78.21 12.65 -39.49
C GLU A 269 76.77 12.77 -40.01
N ILE A 270 76.57 12.81 -41.33
CA ILE A 270 75.23 12.80 -41.95
C ILE A 270 74.47 11.52 -41.57
N ASN A 271 75.10 10.36 -41.58
CA ASN A 271 74.46 9.10 -41.18
C ASN A 271 74.05 9.10 -39.71
N GLN A 272 74.88 9.69 -38.83
CA GLN A 272 74.54 9.86 -37.42
C GLN A 272 73.35 10.79 -37.23
N ASN A 273 73.29 11.90 -37.98
CA ASN A 273 72.16 12.83 -37.96
C ASN A 273 70.86 12.18 -38.48
N ILE A 274 70.92 11.39 -39.54
CA ILE A 274 69.77 10.62 -40.04
C ILE A 274 69.26 9.63 -38.99
N TYR A 275 70.16 8.98 -38.25
CA TYR A 275 69.79 8.08 -37.17
C TYR A 275 69.06 8.81 -36.03
N GLN A 276 69.54 10.00 -35.63
CA GLN A 276 68.87 10.83 -34.62
C GLN A 276 67.48 11.31 -35.08
N ILE A 277 67.34 11.73 -36.34
CA ILE A 277 66.06 12.13 -36.91
C ILE A 277 65.06 10.95 -36.89
N LYS A 278 65.50 9.72 -37.16
CA LYS A 278 64.65 8.53 -37.04
C LYS A 278 64.12 8.33 -35.61
N ILE A 279 64.97 8.49 -34.60
CA ILE A 279 64.56 8.38 -33.19
C ILE A 279 63.52 9.45 -32.83
N ILE A 280 63.75 10.70 -33.24
CA ILE A 280 62.82 11.81 -32.99
C ILE A 280 61.48 11.56 -33.70
N THR A 281 61.51 11.08 -34.93
CA THR A 281 60.31 10.77 -35.72
C THR A 281 59.51 9.63 -35.09
N GLN A 282 60.18 8.59 -34.59
CA GLN A 282 59.55 7.49 -33.86
C GLN A 282 58.81 8.01 -32.61
N LYS A 283 59.47 8.85 -31.82
CA LYS A 283 58.89 9.43 -30.59
C LYS A 283 57.71 10.37 -30.88
N SER A 284 57.79 11.15 -31.96
CA SER A 284 56.68 11.99 -32.44
C SER A 284 55.47 11.15 -32.85
N LYS A 285 55.68 10.00 -33.51
CA LYS A 285 54.62 9.08 -33.91
C LYS A 285 53.89 8.47 -32.70
N GLU A 286 54.62 8.06 -31.67
CA GLU A 286 54.05 7.54 -30.42
C GLU A 286 53.23 8.62 -29.69
N THR A 287 53.75 9.85 -29.64
CA THR A 287 53.04 10.99 -29.02
C THR A 287 51.74 11.31 -29.76
N SER A 288 51.77 11.27 -31.10
CA SER A 288 50.59 11.49 -31.94
C SER A 288 49.54 10.40 -31.78
N GLN A 289 49.95 9.13 -31.63
CA GLN A 289 49.03 8.03 -31.34
C GLN A 289 48.36 8.18 -29.97
N ASN A 290 49.10 8.60 -28.95
CA ASN A 290 48.55 8.86 -27.62
C ASN A 290 47.52 10.00 -27.63
N ALA A 291 47.81 11.08 -28.36
CA ALA A 291 46.86 12.19 -28.53
C ALA A 291 45.56 11.74 -29.22
N LEU A 292 45.66 10.87 -30.23
CA LEU A 292 44.50 10.31 -30.94
C LEU A 292 43.61 9.45 -30.01
N SER A 293 44.21 8.65 -29.14
CA SER A 293 43.49 7.88 -28.12
C SER A 293 42.73 8.78 -27.14
N ILE A 294 43.33 9.91 -26.73
CA ILE A 294 42.68 10.89 -25.85
C ILE A 294 41.48 11.55 -26.54
N ILE A 295 41.60 11.88 -27.83
CA ILE A 295 40.49 12.47 -28.61
C ILE A 295 39.32 11.49 -28.73
N ILE A 296 39.59 10.19 -28.94
CA ILE A 296 38.54 9.15 -29.00
C ILE A 296 37.80 9.07 -27.66
N LEU A 297 38.53 8.97 -26.54
CA LEU A 297 37.95 8.95 -25.19
C LEU A 297 37.14 10.21 -24.88
N SER A 298 37.59 11.38 -25.33
CA SER A 298 36.86 12.64 -25.15
C SER A 298 35.54 12.67 -25.93
N ASN A 299 35.50 12.07 -27.13
CA ASN A 299 34.29 11.98 -27.92
C ASN A 299 33.29 10.98 -27.31
N GLU A 300 33.75 9.84 -26.81
CA GLU A 300 32.91 8.88 -26.07
C GLU A 300 32.31 9.52 -24.81
N ALA A 301 33.10 10.31 -24.07
CA ALA A 301 32.62 11.06 -22.91
C ALA A 301 31.54 12.09 -23.28
N LYS A 302 31.69 12.81 -24.40
CA LYS A 302 30.66 13.76 -24.90
C LYS A 302 29.37 13.04 -25.28
N GLU A 303 29.45 11.85 -25.86
CA GLU A 303 28.28 11.07 -26.24
C GLU A 303 27.51 10.57 -25.01
N LEU A 304 28.22 10.13 -23.97
CA LEU A 304 27.62 9.77 -22.68
C LEU A 304 26.96 10.96 -21.98
N ILE A 305 27.59 12.14 -22.01
CA ILE A 305 27.01 13.37 -21.44
C ILE A 305 25.71 13.72 -22.16
N ASN A 306 25.68 13.63 -23.50
CA ASN A 306 24.47 13.90 -24.29
C ASN A 306 23.33 12.90 -23.97
N GLN A 307 23.65 11.63 -23.74
CA GLN A 307 22.65 10.63 -23.33
C GLN A 307 22.07 10.96 -21.95
N LEU A 308 22.91 11.37 -21.01
CA LEU A 308 22.49 11.74 -19.65
C LEU A 308 21.59 13.00 -19.65
N ASP A 309 21.92 13.99 -20.49
CA ASP A 309 21.10 15.19 -20.65
C ASP A 309 19.72 14.87 -21.24
N GLN A 310 19.63 13.93 -22.20
CA GLN A 310 18.35 13.48 -22.75
C GLN A 310 17.49 12.74 -21.71
N GLU A 311 18.09 11.87 -20.90
CA GLU A 311 17.39 11.19 -19.81
C GLU A 311 16.89 12.19 -18.75
N TYR A 312 17.73 13.17 -18.38
CA TYR A 312 17.37 14.22 -17.44
C TYR A 312 16.20 15.07 -17.95
N LEU A 313 16.19 15.44 -19.24
CA LEU A 313 15.08 16.14 -19.89
C LEU A 313 13.78 15.33 -19.88
N SER A 314 13.87 14.02 -20.15
CA SER A 314 12.71 13.09 -20.09
C SER A 314 12.12 13.01 -18.68
N VAL A 315 12.95 12.94 -17.64
CA VAL A 315 12.50 12.93 -16.24
C VAL A 315 11.89 14.29 -15.87
N LYS A 316 12.52 15.40 -16.26
CA LYS A 316 12.04 16.76 -15.99
C LYS A 316 10.69 17.04 -16.66
N GLN A 317 10.42 16.47 -17.82
CA GLN A 317 9.13 16.59 -18.52
C GLN A 317 8.01 15.75 -17.88
N LYS A 318 8.34 14.62 -17.24
CA LYS A 318 7.35 13.73 -16.59
C LYS A 318 6.98 14.18 -15.17
N LEU A 319 7.89 14.88 -14.50
CA LEU A 319 7.70 15.33 -13.11
C LEU A 319 6.43 16.18 -12.88
N PRO A 320 6.06 17.15 -13.75
CA PRO A 320 4.85 17.94 -13.59
C PRO A 320 3.57 17.10 -13.64
N ASN A 321 3.52 16.09 -14.52
CA ASN A 321 2.36 15.20 -14.65
C ASN A 321 2.17 14.36 -13.38
N VAL A 322 3.26 13.87 -12.78
CA VAL A 322 3.20 13.12 -11.51
C VAL A 322 2.71 14.02 -10.37
N PHE A 323 3.18 15.27 -10.29
CA PHE A 323 2.68 16.22 -9.29
C PHE A 323 1.21 16.59 -9.50
N GLN A 324 0.76 16.66 -10.74
CA GLN A 324 -0.63 16.95 -11.07
C GLN A 324 -1.56 15.78 -10.73
N GLU A 325 -1.15 14.53 -11.01
CA GLU A 325 -1.88 13.33 -10.55
C GLU A 325 -1.98 13.28 -9.02
N TYR A 326 -0.87 13.57 -8.32
CA TYR A 326 -0.85 13.59 -6.85
C TYR A 326 -1.81 14.66 -6.28
N LYS A 327 -1.86 15.84 -6.91
CA LYS A 327 -2.79 16.92 -6.53
C LYS A 327 -4.25 16.51 -6.75
N THR A 328 -4.56 15.83 -7.85
CA THR A 328 -5.92 15.32 -8.12
C THR A 328 -6.33 14.27 -7.10
N GLN A 329 -5.43 13.34 -6.76
CA GLN A 329 -5.68 12.32 -5.73
C GLN A 329 -5.89 12.95 -4.34
N MET A 330 -5.08 13.94 -3.98
CA MET A 330 -5.21 14.67 -2.71
C MET A 330 -6.56 15.39 -2.61
N ASN A 331 -7.01 16.03 -3.70
CA ASN A 331 -8.32 16.68 -3.74
C ASN A 331 -9.47 15.68 -3.59
N TYR A 332 -9.35 14.50 -4.19
CA TYR A 332 -10.34 13.42 -4.05
C TYR A 332 -10.43 12.92 -2.60
N LEU A 333 -9.30 12.72 -1.93
CA LEU A 333 -9.27 12.34 -0.51
C LEU A 333 -9.89 13.41 0.39
N LEU A 334 -9.64 14.69 0.10
CA LEU A 334 -10.27 15.82 0.80
C LEU A 334 -11.79 15.83 0.64
N GLN A 335 -12.29 15.53 -0.56
CA GLN A 335 -13.74 15.40 -0.81
C GLN A 335 -14.35 14.24 -0.02
N LEU A 336 -13.70 13.07 -0.01
CA LEU A 336 -14.14 11.92 0.78
C LEU A 336 -14.17 12.24 2.28
N ASN A 337 -13.15 12.92 2.80
CA ASN A 337 -13.10 13.32 4.20
C ASN A 337 -14.25 14.26 4.57
N ASN A 338 -14.56 15.23 3.69
CA ASN A 338 -15.70 16.12 3.89
C ASN A 338 -17.02 15.35 3.88
N MET A 339 -17.20 14.40 2.96
CA MET A 339 -18.39 13.52 2.97
C MET A 339 -18.51 12.71 4.25
N ASN A 340 -17.39 12.19 4.77
CA ASN A 340 -17.38 11.40 5.98
C ASN A 340 -17.83 12.24 7.20
N MET A 341 -17.35 13.49 7.31
CA MET A 341 -17.85 14.43 8.32
C MET A 341 -19.36 14.66 8.25
N TYR A 342 -19.92 14.80 7.04
CA TYR A 342 -21.38 14.98 6.88
C TYR A 342 -22.15 13.75 7.33
N LEU A 343 -21.64 12.55 7.03
CA LEU A 343 -22.24 11.29 7.45
C LEU A 343 -22.19 11.14 8.98
N GLU A 344 -21.05 11.44 9.61
CA GLU A 344 -20.91 11.43 11.08
C GLU A 344 -21.91 12.38 11.75
N GLN A 345 -22.06 13.60 11.23
CA GLN A 345 -23.07 14.54 11.73
C GLN A 345 -24.51 14.04 11.55
N SER A 346 -24.79 13.34 10.44
CA SER A 346 -26.10 12.76 10.20
C SER A 346 -26.38 11.59 11.14
N ILE A 347 -25.37 10.75 11.41
CA ILE A 347 -25.46 9.65 12.37
C ILE A 347 -25.74 10.23 13.76
N PHE A 348 -25.00 11.24 14.19
CA PHE A 348 -25.22 11.87 15.50
C PHE A 348 -26.66 12.37 15.67
N LYS A 349 -27.20 13.07 14.67
CA LYS A 349 -28.61 13.53 14.68
C LYS A 349 -29.63 12.39 14.70
N LEU A 350 -29.32 11.26 14.07
CA LEU A 350 -30.17 10.08 14.08
C LEU A 350 -30.14 9.41 15.45
N THR A 351 -28.96 9.32 16.08
CA THR A 351 -28.79 8.80 17.43
C THR A 351 -29.58 9.63 18.44
N ASP A 352 -29.48 10.96 18.39
CA ASP A 352 -30.26 11.86 19.27
C ASP A 352 -31.77 11.65 19.12
N LYS A 353 -32.24 11.46 17.88
CA LYS A 353 -33.66 11.17 17.60
C LYS A 353 -34.08 9.80 18.11
N MET A 354 -33.21 8.80 17.99
CA MET A 354 -33.48 7.45 18.45
C MET A 354 -33.60 7.43 19.99
N GLU A 355 -32.70 8.11 20.70
CA GLU A 355 -32.76 8.26 22.15
C GLU A 355 -34.02 9.02 22.61
N SER A 356 -34.41 10.09 21.89
CA SER A 356 -35.66 10.80 22.15
C SER A 356 -36.90 9.91 21.95
N LEU A 357 -36.91 9.05 20.91
CA LEU A 357 -38.00 8.13 20.65
C LEU A 357 -38.07 7.04 21.72
N GLU A 358 -36.93 6.49 22.12
CA GLU A 358 -36.84 5.48 23.18
C GLU A 358 -37.38 6.02 24.51
N ASN A 359 -37.03 7.26 24.86
CA ASN A 359 -37.59 7.93 26.04
C ASN A 359 -39.11 8.14 25.93
N SER A 360 -39.60 8.46 24.73
CA SER A 360 -41.04 8.64 24.49
C SER A 360 -41.81 7.32 24.60
N ILE A 361 -41.21 6.21 24.13
CA ILE A 361 -41.78 4.86 24.27
C ILE A 361 -41.87 4.47 25.74
N LYS A 362 -40.77 4.63 26.50
CA LYS A 362 -40.75 4.34 27.95
C LYS A 362 -41.80 5.14 28.73
N GLN A 363 -42.01 6.41 28.37
CA GLN A 363 -43.08 7.22 28.98
C GLN A 363 -44.47 6.71 28.64
N GLN A 364 -44.67 6.22 27.41
CA GLN A 364 -45.95 5.69 26.97
C GLN A 364 -46.26 4.33 27.60
N GLU A 365 -45.26 3.47 27.77
CA GLU A 365 -45.35 2.21 28.53
C GLU A 365 -45.74 2.45 29.99
N ALA A 366 -45.12 3.45 30.65
CA ALA A 366 -45.47 3.83 32.02
C ALA A 366 -46.91 4.34 32.14
N LEU A 367 -47.40 5.11 31.15
CA LEU A 367 -48.79 5.57 31.11
C LEU A 367 -49.79 4.42 30.87
N GLU A 368 -49.41 3.41 30.08
CA GLU A 368 -50.23 2.21 29.88
C GLU A 368 -50.32 1.38 31.17
N GLU A 369 -49.22 1.22 31.90
CA GLU A 369 -49.21 0.58 33.23
C GLU A 369 -50.15 1.31 34.20
N ASP A 370 -50.01 2.64 34.33
CA ASP A 370 -50.90 3.47 35.16
C ASP A 370 -52.38 3.34 34.75
N PHE A 371 -52.67 3.24 33.45
CA PHE A 371 -54.04 3.08 32.95
C PHE A 371 -54.60 1.69 33.30
N THR A 372 -53.79 0.64 33.20
CA THR A 372 -54.21 -0.72 33.58
C THR A 372 -54.45 -0.84 35.08
N GLU A 373 -53.61 -0.21 35.92
CA GLU A 373 -53.77 -0.21 37.37
C GLU A 373 -55.03 0.57 37.80
N ASN A 374 -55.23 1.76 37.22
CA ASN A 374 -56.44 2.56 37.45
C ASN A 374 -57.71 1.85 36.97
N SER A 375 -57.68 1.17 35.82
CA SER A 375 -58.80 0.36 35.33
C SER A 375 -59.15 -0.77 36.30
N ARG A 376 -58.14 -1.43 36.88
CA ARG A 376 -58.32 -2.51 37.86
C ARG A 376 -58.93 -1.99 39.16
N LEU A 377 -58.47 -0.82 39.64
CA LEU A 377 -59.05 -0.11 40.77
C LEU A 377 -60.51 0.27 40.53
N LEU A 378 -60.85 0.76 39.33
CA LEU A 378 -62.22 1.09 38.95
C LEU A 378 -63.13 -0.15 38.98
N GLN A 379 -62.61 -1.30 38.54
CA GLN A 379 -63.30 -2.59 38.55
C GLN A 379 -63.60 -3.04 39.99
N ILE A 380 -62.63 -2.92 40.90
CA ILE A 380 -62.81 -3.20 42.32
C ILE A 380 -63.87 -2.27 42.93
N ILE A 381 -63.82 -0.97 42.62
CA ILE A 381 -64.82 0.00 43.11
C ILE A 381 -66.23 -0.35 42.62
N MET A 382 -66.36 -0.79 41.36
CA MET A 382 -67.64 -1.25 40.81
C MET A 382 -68.15 -2.52 41.51
N GLU A 383 -67.29 -3.51 41.75
CA GLU A 383 -67.65 -4.73 42.47
C GLU A 383 -68.10 -4.44 43.90
N VAL A 384 -67.37 -3.58 44.62
CA VAL A 384 -67.74 -3.15 45.98
C VAL A 384 -69.08 -2.40 45.98
N LYS A 385 -69.31 -1.52 45.01
CA LYS A 385 -70.60 -0.82 44.84
C LYS A 385 -71.75 -1.79 44.63
N ASP A 386 -71.57 -2.83 43.81
CA ASP A 386 -72.59 -3.84 43.54
C ASP A 386 -72.89 -4.72 44.76
N VAL A 387 -71.90 -4.98 45.61
CA VAL A 387 -72.09 -5.66 46.91
C VAL A 387 -72.90 -4.79 47.87
N ILE A 388 -72.54 -3.50 48.00
CA ILE A 388 -73.27 -2.55 48.85
C ILE A 388 -74.73 -2.41 48.40
N LEU A 389 -74.98 -2.34 47.09
CA LEU A 389 -76.33 -2.28 46.52
C LEU A 389 -77.17 -3.55 46.74
N LYS A 390 -76.54 -4.69 47.04
CA LYS A 390 -77.25 -5.94 47.39
C LYS A 390 -77.60 -6.05 48.87
N GLU A 391 -76.88 -5.35 49.73
CA GLU A 391 -77.12 -5.34 51.19
C GLU A 391 -78.04 -4.22 51.66
N LEU A 392 -78.22 -3.17 50.83
CA LEU A 392 -79.27 -2.15 50.96
C LEU A 392 -80.57 -2.63 50.30
#